data_AF-A0A804K9F3-F1
#
_entry.id   AF-A0A804K9F3-F1
#
_cell.length_a   1.000
_cell.length_b   1.000
_cell.length_c   1.000
_cell.angle_alpha   90.00
_cell.angle_beta   90.00
_cell.angle_gamma   90.00
#
_symmetry.space_group_name_H-M   'P 1'
#
loop_
_entity.id
_entity.type
_entity.pdbx_description
1 polymer ?
#
loop_
_entity_poly.entity_id
_entity_poly.type
_entity_poly.pdbx_seq_one_letter_code
_entity_poly.pdbx_strand_id
1 'polypeptide(L)'
;MDSRLNFLLLVLVISFVSTNARSLVTLDDFVVQMDNKVQNESNIGRNEQFCTLCEEYTSQVINYLGENETQAHIISTLHKACSQMHFLKQQCISLVDHYAPLFFLELSTITPEQLCEKANLCGETVLVNLPKSSDFCTLCHNIVKEILTKLEDPDTQLEVIKMLMKGCEEVGSYVQQCKKLVLQYVPPILINAEKFLETTDVCTAIYACKNSEDHITSTLADM
;
A
#
# COMPACT_ATOMS: atom_id res chain seq x y z
N MET A 1 -16.30 38.61 35.80
CA MET A 1 -15.87 37.70 36.88
C MET A 1 -16.62 36.40 36.67
N ASP A 2 -15.97 35.48 35.97
CA ASP A 2 -16.53 34.82 34.79
C ASP A 2 -16.92 33.36 35.00
N SER A 3 -18.15 33.00 34.61
CA SER A 3 -18.54 31.60 34.37
C SER A 3 -17.68 30.92 33.29
N ARG A 4 -17.00 31.70 32.44
CA ARG A 4 -16.00 31.20 31.47
C ARG A 4 -14.68 30.79 32.14
N LEU A 5 -14.30 31.44 33.24
CA LEU A 5 -13.10 31.08 34.01
C LEU A 5 -13.31 29.76 34.77
N ASN A 6 -14.53 29.51 35.23
CA ASN A 6 -14.89 28.25 35.90
C ASN A 6 -15.01 27.07 34.91
N PHE A 7 -15.45 27.33 33.67
CA PHE A 7 -15.43 26.33 32.60
C PHE A 7 -14.00 26.01 32.13
N LEU A 8 -13.13 27.01 32.03
CA LEU A 8 -11.71 26.81 31.73
C LEU A 8 -11.01 26.02 32.84
N LEU A 9 -11.33 26.28 34.11
CA LEU A 9 -10.82 25.47 35.23
C LEU A 9 -11.35 24.03 35.21
N LEU A 10 -12.59 23.80 34.80
CA LEU A 10 -13.13 22.44 34.59
C LEU A 10 -12.42 21.69 33.46
N VAL A 11 -12.13 22.36 32.34
CA VAL A 11 -11.35 21.76 31.23
C VAL A 11 -9.90 21.48 31.66
N LEU A 12 -9.30 22.35 32.46
CA LEU A 12 -7.96 22.13 33.01
C LEU A 12 -7.93 20.99 34.03
N VAL A 13 -8.97 20.80 34.85
CA VAL A 13 -9.06 19.68 35.80
C VAL A 13 -9.35 18.35 35.08
N ILE A 14 -10.11 18.34 33.98
CA ILE A 14 -10.26 17.15 33.12
C ILE A 14 -8.93 16.79 32.44
N SER A 15 -8.08 17.78 32.18
CA SER A 15 -6.71 17.58 31.68
C SER A 15 -5.74 17.05 32.74
N PHE A 16 -6.10 17.08 34.03
CA PHE A 16 -5.27 16.66 35.16
C PHE A 16 -5.68 15.31 35.80
N VAL A 17 -6.75 14.64 35.34
CA VAL A 17 -7.24 13.35 35.91
C VAL A 17 -7.14 12.17 34.92
N SER A 18 -6.46 12.33 33.78
CA SER A 18 -6.15 11.19 32.89
C SER A 18 -4.66 10.93 32.67
N THR A 19 -3.78 11.58 33.43
CA THR A 19 -2.41 11.09 33.61
C THR A 19 -2.39 9.99 34.67
N ASN A 20 -2.63 8.75 34.24
CA ASN A 20 -1.87 7.57 34.66
C ASN A 20 -2.05 6.45 33.61
N ALA A 21 -1.47 6.68 32.43
CA ALA A 21 -0.90 5.64 31.61
C ALA A 21 0.40 6.20 31.01
N ARG A 22 1.50 5.99 31.75
CA ARG A 22 2.86 6.17 31.24
C ARG A 22 3.01 5.36 29.95
N SER A 23 3.32 6.03 28.84
CA SER A 23 4.32 5.62 27.84
C SER A 23 4.36 6.63 26.69
N LEU A 24 4.99 7.77 26.95
CA LEU A 24 5.50 8.70 25.95
C LEU A 24 6.73 9.33 26.63
N VAL A 25 7.90 9.19 26.00
CA VAL A 25 9.27 9.39 26.55
C VAL A 25 9.73 8.14 27.33
N THR A 26 10.55 7.22 26.82
CA THR A 26 11.88 7.37 26.18
C THR A 26 12.17 6.21 25.21
N LEU A 27 12.26 6.46 23.90
CA LEU A 27 12.86 5.50 22.94
C LEU A 27 14.35 5.80 22.66
N ASP A 28 14.98 6.59 23.53
CA ASP A 28 16.40 6.98 23.44
C ASP A 28 17.26 6.39 24.57
N ASP A 29 16.68 5.60 25.49
CA ASP A 29 17.39 5.11 26.70
C ASP A 29 17.65 3.59 26.72
N PHE A 30 17.32 2.84 25.66
CA PHE A 30 17.76 1.42 25.54
C PHE A 30 19.05 1.28 24.72
N VAL A 31 19.80 2.37 24.53
CA VAL A 31 21.06 2.39 23.77
C VAL A 31 22.26 1.84 24.56
N VAL A 32 22.14 1.45 25.84
CA VAL A 32 23.31 0.94 26.58
C VAL A 32 23.05 -0.37 27.30
N GLN A 33 23.85 -1.37 26.88
CA GLN A 33 24.26 -2.59 27.55
C GLN A 33 23.39 -3.85 27.40
N MET A 34 23.68 -4.62 26.35
CA MET A 34 24.45 -5.87 26.51
C MET A 34 25.29 -6.11 25.26
N ASP A 35 26.55 -5.68 25.32
CA ASP A 35 27.59 -6.20 24.45
C ASP A 35 27.92 -7.62 24.91
N ASN A 36 27.61 -8.59 24.06
CA ASN A 36 28.42 -9.80 23.94
C ASN A 36 28.22 -10.40 22.54
N LYS A 37 29.02 -9.87 21.62
CA LYS A 37 29.76 -10.60 20.58
C LYS A 37 29.17 -11.95 20.13
N VAL A 38 28.48 -11.99 18.99
CA VAL A 38 28.73 -12.97 17.90
C VAL A 38 28.34 -12.36 16.53
N GLN A 39 29.39 -11.93 15.82
CA GLN A 39 29.63 -11.87 14.37
C GLN A 39 28.56 -11.34 13.39
N ASN A 40 28.78 -10.08 13.01
CA ASN A 40 28.56 -9.50 11.69
C ASN A 40 29.50 -10.16 10.67
N GLU A 41 28.98 -10.76 9.58
CA GLU A 41 29.76 -10.97 8.34
C GLU A 41 28.97 -11.40 7.06
N SER A 42 27.67 -11.11 6.89
CA SER A 42 26.99 -11.45 5.60
C SER A 42 25.81 -10.60 5.11
N ASN A 43 25.47 -9.49 5.78
CA ASN A 43 24.32 -8.67 5.38
C ASN A 43 24.67 -7.34 4.69
N ILE A 44 25.91 -6.86 4.79
CA ILE A 44 26.34 -5.60 4.14
C ILE A 44 26.50 -5.81 2.62
N GLY A 45 27.11 -6.92 2.19
CA GLY A 45 27.34 -7.21 0.77
C GLY A 45 26.06 -7.53 -0.03
N ARG A 46 24.99 -7.98 0.63
CA ARG A 46 23.71 -8.26 -0.06
C ARG A 46 22.99 -6.97 -0.45
N ASN A 47 23.06 -5.95 0.39
CA ASN A 47 22.44 -4.65 0.14
C ASN A 47 23.17 -3.89 -0.97
N GLU A 48 24.50 -3.94 -1.01
CA GLU A 48 25.30 -3.37 -2.10
C GLU A 48 24.98 -4.02 -3.45
N GLN A 49 24.82 -5.35 -3.48
CA GLN A 49 24.44 -6.08 -4.70
C GLN A 49 23.03 -5.71 -5.17
N PHE A 50 22.06 -5.62 -4.26
CA PHE A 50 20.70 -5.22 -4.60
C PHE A 50 20.61 -3.74 -5.01
N CYS A 51 21.40 -2.87 -4.38
CA CYS A 51 21.53 -1.48 -4.77
C CYS A 51 22.02 -1.38 -6.22
N THR A 52 23.14 -2.05 -6.53
CA THR A 52 23.74 -2.05 -7.87
C THR A 52 22.75 -2.55 -8.92
N LEU A 53 22.06 -3.66 -8.65
CA LEU A 53 21.09 -4.22 -9.57
C LEU A 53 19.88 -3.29 -9.76
N CYS A 54 19.40 -2.67 -8.69
CA CYS A 54 18.31 -1.70 -8.76
C CYS A 54 18.71 -0.51 -9.62
N GLU A 55 19.90 0.05 -9.41
CA GLU A 55 20.39 1.21 -10.16
C GLU A 55 20.57 0.89 -11.64
N GLU A 56 21.17 -0.26 -11.95
CA GLU A 56 21.36 -0.71 -13.32
C GLU A 56 20.02 -0.90 -14.04
N TYR A 57 19.08 -1.60 -13.40
CA TYR A 57 17.76 -1.85 -13.98
C TYR A 57 16.97 -0.54 -14.16
N THR A 58 17.00 0.33 -13.15
CA THR A 58 16.33 1.63 -13.20
C THR A 58 16.90 2.51 -14.31
N SER A 59 18.22 2.51 -14.47
CA SER A 59 18.90 3.19 -15.58
C SER A 59 18.44 2.66 -16.93
N GLN A 60 18.37 1.35 -17.12
CA GLN A 60 17.86 0.74 -18.35
C GLN A 60 16.41 1.16 -18.64
N VAL A 61 15.54 1.15 -17.63
CA VAL A 61 14.13 1.53 -17.78
C VAL A 61 13.98 3.02 -18.10
N ILE A 62 14.70 3.91 -17.41
CA ILE A 62 14.66 5.35 -17.67
C ILE A 62 15.14 5.64 -19.10
N ASN A 63 16.22 5.00 -19.54
CA ASN A 63 16.74 5.17 -20.90
C ASN A 63 15.72 4.70 -21.93
N TYR A 64 15.18 3.48 -21.78
CA TYR A 64 14.20 2.92 -22.69
C TYR A 64 12.94 3.79 -22.81
N LEU A 65 12.40 4.26 -21.68
CA LEU A 65 11.22 5.12 -21.64
C LEU A 65 11.52 6.57 -22.05
N GLY A 66 12.79 7.00 -22.01
CA GLY A 66 13.25 8.30 -22.49
C GLY A 66 13.31 8.39 -24.02
N GLU A 67 13.31 7.26 -24.73
CA GLU A 67 13.33 7.23 -26.19
C GLU A 67 12.00 7.72 -26.77
N ASN A 68 12.05 8.72 -27.67
CA ASN A 68 10.88 9.26 -28.33
C ASN A 68 10.04 8.18 -29.06
N GLU A 69 10.70 7.17 -29.63
CA GLU A 69 10.02 6.05 -30.30
C GLU A 69 9.22 5.20 -29.30
N THR A 70 9.80 4.86 -28.15
CA THR A 70 9.11 4.15 -27.07
C THR A 70 7.92 4.95 -26.56
N GLN A 71 8.09 6.25 -26.29
CA GLN A 71 7.00 7.11 -25.83
C GLN A 71 5.85 7.17 -26.84
N ALA A 72 6.18 7.36 -28.13
CA ALA A 72 5.19 7.38 -29.20
C ALA A 72 4.45 6.04 -29.32
N HIS A 73 5.16 4.93 -29.18
CA HIS A 73 4.57 3.58 -29.21
C HIS A 73 3.62 3.34 -28.03
N ILE A 74 3.99 3.78 -26.82
CA ILE A 74 3.14 3.70 -25.61
C ILE A 74 1.87 4.54 -25.82
N ILE A 75 1.99 5.81 -26.24
CA ILE A 75 0.85 6.70 -26.46
C ILE A 75 -0.10 6.12 -27.51
N SER A 76 0.44 5.64 -28.64
CA SER A 76 -0.34 5.00 -29.70
C SER A 76 -1.10 3.77 -29.20
N THR A 77 -0.45 2.95 -28.36
CA THR A 77 -1.08 1.78 -27.74
C THR A 77 -2.22 2.19 -26.81
N LEU A 78 -2.03 3.23 -25.99
CA LEU A 78 -3.07 3.78 -25.12
C LEU A 78 -4.26 4.35 -25.91
N HIS A 79 -4.01 5.09 -27.01
CA HIS A 79 -5.06 5.57 -27.91
C HIS A 79 -5.84 4.43 -28.57
N LYS A 80 -5.16 3.34 -28.93
CA LYS A 80 -5.79 2.13 -29.46
C LYS A 80 -6.71 1.49 -28.41
N ALA A 81 -6.27 1.40 -27.15
CA ALA A 81 -7.09 0.92 -26.05
C ALA A 81 -8.30 1.85 -25.82
N CYS A 82 -8.11 3.17 -25.80
CA CYS A 82 -9.20 4.14 -25.71
C CYS A 82 -10.22 4.00 -26.84
N SER A 83 -9.77 3.63 -28.05
CA SER A 83 -10.65 3.43 -29.20
C SER A 83 -11.60 2.23 -29.06
N GLN A 84 -11.26 1.28 -28.19
CA GLN A 84 -12.15 0.16 -27.84
C GLN A 84 -13.25 0.57 -26.85
N MET A 85 -13.11 1.71 -26.18
CA MET A 85 -14.11 2.22 -25.24
C MET A 85 -15.20 3.01 -25.98
N HIS A 86 -16.40 2.45 -26.16
CA HIS A 86 -17.45 3.12 -26.93
C HIS A 86 -17.88 4.50 -26.38
N PHE A 87 -18.30 4.58 -25.13
CA PHE A 87 -18.87 5.81 -24.57
C PHE A 87 -17.82 6.77 -23.98
N LEU A 88 -16.63 6.26 -23.60
CA LEU A 88 -15.56 7.05 -22.98
C LEU A 88 -14.41 7.40 -23.92
N LYS A 89 -14.46 7.00 -25.20
CA LYS A 89 -13.34 7.18 -26.15
C LYS A 89 -12.67 8.54 -26.05
N GLN A 90 -13.46 9.62 -26.15
CA GLN A 90 -12.92 10.98 -26.19
C GLN A 90 -12.36 11.43 -24.83
N GLN A 91 -13.00 11.04 -23.73
CA GLN A 91 -12.50 11.34 -22.39
C GLN A 91 -11.20 10.58 -22.13
N CYS A 92 -11.13 9.31 -22.53
CA CYS A 92 -9.93 8.49 -22.45
C CYS A 92 -8.77 9.09 -23.25
N ILE A 93 -9.00 9.46 -24.53
CA ILE A 93 -7.97 10.10 -25.36
C ILE A 93 -7.49 11.40 -24.72
N SER A 94 -8.40 12.25 -24.24
CA SER A 94 -8.02 13.51 -23.58
C SER A 94 -7.17 13.30 -22.32
N LEU A 95 -7.41 12.22 -21.57
CA LEU A 95 -6.58 11.87 -20.42
C LEU A 95 -5.20 11.40 -20.86
N VAL A 96 -5.11 10.54 -21.88
CA VAL A 96 -3.82 10.07 -22.41
C VAL A 96 -2.99 11.24 -22.93
N ASP A 97 -3.59 12.13 -23.72
CA ASP A 97 -2.90 13.29 -24.32
C ASP A 97 -2.41 14.28 -23.26
N HIS A 98 -3.08 14.37 -22.12
CA HIS A 98 -2.69 15.25 -21.03
C HIS A 98 -1.64 14.61 -20.11
N TYR A 99 -1.88 13.38 -19.67
CA TYR A 99 -1.08 12.77 -18.60
C TYR A 99 0.14 12.00 -19.10
N ALA A 100 0.11 11.40 -20.30
CA ALA A 100 1.27 10.64 -20.77
C ALA A 100 2.51 11.53 -20.98
N PRO A 101 2.42 12.74 -21.58
CA PRO A 101 3.57 13.63 -21.67
C PRO A 101 4.09 14.10 -20.30
N LEU A 102 3.19 14.38 -19.36
CA LEU A 102 3.57 14.76 -18.00
C LEU A 102 4.28 13.62 -17.26
N PHE A 103 3.82 12.38 -17.46
CA PHE A 103 4.47 11.19 -16.92
C PHE A 103 5.90 11.05 -17.45
N PHE A 104 6.11 11.19 -18.76
CA PHE A 104 7.47 11.10 -19.34
C PHE A 104 8.37 12.25 -18.89
N LEU A 105 7.81 13.45 -18.70
CA LEU A 105 8.55 14.58 -18.14
C LEU A 105 8.98 14.31 -16.69
N GLU A 106 8.05 13.85 -15.84
CA GLU A 106 8.36 13.51 -14.45
C GLU A 106 9.41 12.38 -14.37
N LEU A 107 9.25 11.34 -15.20
CA LEU A 107 10.19 10.23 -15.29
C LEU A 107 11.61 10.72 -15.61
N SER A 108 11.76 11.73 -16.47
CA SER A 108 13.07 12.29 -16.83
C SER A 108 13.81 12.98 -15.68
N THR A 109 13.11 13.27 -14.58
CA THR A 109 13.71 13.86 -13.38
C THR A 109 14.14 12.84 -12.34
N ILE A 110 13.72 11.58 -12.49
CA ILE A 110 14.07 10.49 -11.58
C ILE A 110 15.49 10.03 -11.87
N THR A 111 16.31 9.88 -10.84
CA THR A 111 17.61 9.20 -10.96
C THR A 111 17.54 7.78 -10.38
N PRO A 112 18.36 6.84 -10.88
CA PRO A 112 18.44 5.48 -10.34
C PRO A 112 18.69 5.45 -8.83
N GLU A 113 19.62 6.27 -8.36
CA GLU A 113 20.03 6.34 -6.94
C GLU A 113 18.85 6.78 -6.07
N GLN A 114 18.15 7.86 -6.44
CA GLN A 114 17.00 8.37 -5.69
C GLN A 114 15.85 7.37 -5.63
N LEU A 115 15.58 6.67 -6.73
CA LEU A 115 14.53 5.65 -6.77
C LEU A 115 14.90 4.47 -5.88
N CYS A 116 16.15 4.00 -5.96
CA CYS A 116 16.64 2.85 -5.22
C CYS A 116 16.80 3.15 -3.72
N GLU A 117 17.18 4.37 -3.34
CA GLU A 117 17.15 4.85 -1.96
C GLU A 117 15.73 4.85 -1.40
N LYS A 118 14.77 5.40 -2.16
CA LYS A 118 13.35 5.42 -1.76
C LYS A 118 12.74 4.02 -1.67
N ALA A 119 13.26 3.09 -2.48
CA ALA A 119 12.92 1.67 -2.40
C ALA A 119 13.62 0.95 -1.23
N ASN A 120 14.47 1.63 -0.46
CA ASN A 120 15.32 1.07 0.59
C ASN A 120 16.26 -0.04 0.10
N LEU A 121 16.68 0.04 -1.18
CA LEU A 121 17.63 -0.85 -1.81
C LEU A 121 19.05 -0.27 -1.80
N CYS A 122 19.18 1.04 -1.62
CA CYS A 122 20.45 1.75 -1.43
C CYS A 122 20.39 2.55 -0.12
N GLY A 123 21.34 2.31 0.81
CA GLY A 123 21.42 3.01 2.09
C GLY A 123 21.77 2.12 3.29
N GLU A 124 22.15 2.74 4.42
CA GLU A 124 22.35 2.02 5.69
C GLU A 124 20.99 1.50 6.16
N THR A 125 20.76 0.20 5.98
CA THR A 125 19.55 -0.43 6.48
C THR A 125 19.61 -0.39 8.01
N VAL A 126 18.80 0.46 8.63
CA VAL A 126 18.30 0.15 9.97
C VAL A 126 17.57 -1.16 9.76
N LEU A 127 18.17 -2.25 10.24
CA LEU A 127 17.50 -3.54 10.33
C LEU A 127 16.31 -3.33 11.26
N VAL A 128 15.19 -2.90 10.69
CA VAL A 128 13.91 -3.38 11.19
C VAL A 128 14.07 -4.87 11.06
N ASN A 129 14.26 -5.54 12.19
CA ASN A 129 14.12 -6.99 12.27
C ASN A 129 12.75 -7.27 11.68
N LEU A 130 12.71 -7.58 10.38
CA LEU A 130 11.49 -7.97 9.72
C LEU A 130 11.01 -9.15 10.55
N PRO A 131 9.79 -9.09 11.11
CA PRO A 131 9.14 -10.26 11.66
C PRO A 131 9.40 -11.44 10.72
N LYS A 132 9.66 -12.62 11.27
CA LYS A 132 9.94 -13.78 10.41
C LYS A 132 8.78 -13.92 9.41
N SER A 133 9.02 -14.42 8.21
CA SER A 133 7.95 -14.58 7.21
C SER A 133 6.74 -15.36 7.77
N SER A 134 6.96 -16.21 8.79
CA SER A 134 5.90 -16.87 9.57
C SER A 134 4.97 -15.89 10.30
N ASP A 135 5.51 -14.80 10.82
CA ASP A 135 4.79 -13.81 11.63
C ASP A 135 3.93 -12.93 10.73
N PHE A 136 4.44 -12.56 9.54
CA PHE A 136 3.67 -11.85 8.51
C PHE A 136 2.58 -12.72 7.88
N CYS A 137 2.87 -13.99 7.58
CA CYS A 137 1.90 -14.93 7.06
C CYS A 137 0.72 -15.12 8.05
N THR A 138 1.04 -15.32 9.34
CA THR A 138 0.03 -15.46 10.39
C THR A 138 -0.80 -14.18 10.54
N LEU A 139 -0.15 -13.01 10.55
CA LEU A 139 -0.84 -11.72 10.61
C LEU A 139 -1.78 -11.53 9.42
N CYS A 140 -1.33 -11.84 8.20
CA CYS A 140 -2.14 -11.73 7.00
C CYS A 140 -3.40 -12.62 7.11
N HIS A 141 -3.25 -13.90 7.46
CA HIS A 141 -4.39 -14.80 7.60
C HIS A 141 -5.37 -14.33 8.68
N ASN A 142 -4.89 -13.78 9.79
CA ASN A 142 -5.74 -13.23 10.84
C ASN A 142 -6.56 -12.03 10.32
N ILE A 143 -5.92 -11.12 9.58
CA ILE A 143 -6.58 -9.96 8.97
C ILE A 143 -7.61 -10.41 7.93
N VAL A 144 -7.26 -11.34 7.03
CA VAL A 144 -8.18 -11.88 6.02
C VAL A 144 -9.38 -12.54 6.67
N LYS A 145 -9.16 -13.30 7.75
CA LYS A 145 -10.24 -13.92 8.52
C LYS A 145 -11.15 -12.88 9.15
N GLU A 146 -10.59 -11.82 9.74
CA GLU A 146 -11.38 -10.73 10.31
C GLU A 146 -12.20 -10.00 9.23
N ILE A 147 -11.60 -9.73 8.07
CA ILE A 147 -12.28 -9.14 6.91
C ILE A 147 -13.42 -10.04 6.44
N LEU A 148 -13.20 -11.35 6.29
CA LEU A 148 -14.25 -12.30 5.92
C LEU A 148 -15.42 -12.27 6.92
N THR A 149 -15.14 -12.33 8.22
CA THR A 149 -16.17 -12.23 9.27
C THR A 149 -16.96 -10.92 9.18
N LYS A 150 -16.30 -9.82 8.82
CA LYS A 150 -16.96 -8.52 8.61
C LYS A 150 -17.76 -8.48 7.32
N LEU A 151 -17.32 -9.13 6.25
CA LEU A 151 -18.06 -9.18 4.99
C LEU A 151 -19.32 -10.04 5.09
N GLU A 152 -19.30 -11.12 5.88
CA GLU A 152 -20.47 -11.96 6.17
C GLU A 152 -21.55 -11.22 6.98
N ASP A 153 -21.17 -10.18 7.72
CA ASP A 153 -22.08 -9.41 8.56
C ASP A 153 -22.95 -8.45 7.72
N PRO A 154 -24.28 -8.63 7.67
CA PRO A 154 -25.17 -7.78 6.88
C PRO A 154 -25.18 -6.32 7.36
N ASP A 155 -24.89 -6.07 8.64
CA ASP A 155 -24.80 -4.71 9.16
C ASP A 155 -23.57 -3.98 8.60
N THR A 156 -22.43 -4.67 8.54
CA THR A 156 -21.21 -4.16 7.88
C THR A 156 -21.46 -3.90 6.38
N GLN A 157 -22.12 -4.82 5.66
CA GLN A 157 -22.47 -4.60 4.26
C GLN A 157 -23.35 -3.35 4.07
N LEU A 158 -24.33 -3.16 4.95
CA LEU A 158 -25.20 -1.99 4.94
C LEU A 158 -24.43 -0.70 5.27
N GLU A 159 -23.49 -0.75 6.21
CA GLU A 159 -22.63 0.38 6.55
C GLU A 159 -21.78 0.82 5.36
N VAL A 160 -21.17 -0.12 4.62
CA VAL A 160 -20.44 0.15 3.39
C VAL A 160 -21.34 0.83 2.35
N ILE A 161 -22.54 0.30 2.12
CA ILE A 161 -23.51 0.90 1.19
C ILE A 161 -23.87 2.32 1.64
N LYS A 162 -24.16 2.55 2.93
CA LYS A 162 -24.47 3.87 3.47
C LYS A 162 -23.32 4.85 3.31
N MET A 163 -22.08 4.42 3.56
CA MET A 163 -20.89 5.24 3.39
C MET A 163 -20.74 5.68 1.92
N LEU A 164 -20.93 4.76 0.98
CA LEU A 164 -20.89 5.06 -0.45
C LEU A 164 -22.06 5.96 -0.89
N MET A 165 -23.26 5.74 -0.35
CA MET A 165 -24.41 6.62 -0.59
C MET A 165 -24.17 8.04 -0.08
N LYS A 166 -23.51 8.19 1.07
CA LYS A 166 -23.10 9.50 1.60
C LYS A 166 -22.06 10.16 0.70
N GLY A 167 -21.07 9.41 0.22
CA GLY A 167 -20.10 9.90 -0.78
C GLY A 167 -20.78 10.38 -2.07
N CYS A 168 -21.87 9.73 -2.48
CA CYS A 168 -22.66 10.18 -3.62
C CYS A 168 -23.34 11.54 -3.42
N GLU A 169 -23.46 12.09 -2.21
CA GLU A 169 -23.99 13.45 -2.02
C GLU A 169 -22.99 14.52 -2.46
N GLU A 170 -21.71 14.18 -2.57
CA GLU A 170 -20.62 15.13 -2.87
C GLU A 170 -20.30 15.22 -4.37
N VAL A 171 -20.84 14.32 -5.21
CA VAL A 171 -20.51 14.24 -6.65
C VAL A 171 -21.31 15.20 -7.55
N GLY A 172 -21.77 16.32 -6.98
CA GLY A 172 -22.39 17.44 -7.70
C GLY A 172 -23.61 17.02 -8.56
N SER A 173 -23.53 17.22 -9.88
CA SER A 173 -24.63 16.90 -10.80
C SER A 173 -24.91 15.41 -10.98
N TYR A 174 -24.07 14.52 -10.45
CA TYR A 174 -24.15 13.07 -10.67
C TYR A 174 -24.74 12.28 -9.50
N VAL A 175 -25.26 12.96 -8.47
CA VAL A 175 -25.74 12.33 -7.22
C VAL A 175 -26.68 11.15 -7.49
N GLN A 176 -27.64 11.31 -8.41
CA GLN A 176 -28.64 10.27 -8.69
C GLN A 176 -28.05 9.09 -9.46
N GLN A 177 -27.20 9.35 -10.46
CA GLN A 177 -26.49 8.29 -11.19
C GLN A 177 -25.57 7.52 -10.23
N CYS A 178 -24.84 8.21 -9.37
CA CYS A 178 -23.98 7.61 -8.36
C CYS A 178 -24.76 6.69 -7.43
N LYS A 179 -25.87 7.16 -6.84
CA LYS A 179 -26.71 6.34 -5.95
C LYS A 179 -27.23 5.08 -6.65
N LYS A 180 -27.62 5.21 -7.93
CA LYS A 180 -28.04 4.05 -8.74
C LYS A 180 -26.90 3.04 -8.91
N LEU A 181 -25.69 3.50 -9.22
CA LEU A 181 -24.52 2.63 -9.33
C LEU A 181 -24.20 1.93 -8.02
N VAL A 182 -24.24 2.66 -6.89
CA VAL A 182 -24.01 2.09 -5.56
C VAL A 182 -25.00 0.96 -5.28
N LEU A 183 -26.30 1.20 -5.46
CA LEU A 183 -27.32 0.20 -5.20
C LEU A 183 -27.26 -1.00 -6.16
N GLN A 184 -26.82 -0.79 -7.40
CA GLN A 184 -26.77 -1.83 -8.42
C GLN A 184 -25.52 -2.72 -8.32
N TYR A 185 -24.37 -2.12 -8.03
CA TYR A 185 -23.07 -2.81 -8.15
C TYR A 185 -22.45 -3.19 -6.82
N VAL A 186 -22.67 -2.43 -5.75
CA VAL A 186 -21.99 -2.71 -4.46
C VAL A 186 -22.44 -4.05 -3.85
N PRO A 187 -23.74 -4.41 -3.79
CA PRO A 187 -24.14 -5.69 -3.22
C PRO A 187 -23.49 -6.92 -3.88
N PRO A 188 -23.52 -7.10 -5.22
CA PRO A 188 -22.83 -8.23 -5.84
C PRO A 188 -21.30 -8.16 -5.72
N ILE A 189 -20.70 -6.97 -5.62
CA ILE A 189 -19.26 -6.82 -5.37
C ILE A 189 -18.89 -7.37 -3.99
N LEU A 190 -19.66 -7.06 -2.95
CA LEU A 190 -19.39 -7.54 -1.59
C LEU A 190 -19.48 -9.08 -1.52
N ILE A 191 -20.52 -9.66 -2.14
CA ILE A 191 -20.70 -11.12 -2.23
C ILE A 191 -19.54 -11.77 -2.99
N ASN A 192 -19.11 -11.17 -4.11
CA ASN A 192 -18.00 -11.69 -4.88
C ASN A 192 -16.67 -11.56 -4.13
N ALA A 193 -16.48 -10.50 -3.34
CA ALA A 193 -15.29 -10.29 -2.52
C ALA A 193 -15.19 -11.33 -1.40
N GLU A 194 -16.31 -11.61 -0.71
CA GLU A 194 -16.41 -12.70 0.28
C GLU A 194 -15.97 -14.02 -0.34
N LYS A 195 -16.63 -14.44 -1.42
CA LYS A 195 -16.31 -15.68 -2.14
C LYS A 195 -14.87 -15.74 -2.63
N PHE A 196 -14.34 -14.62 -3.10
CA PHE A 196 -12.94 -14.54 -3.54
C PHE A 196 -11.98 -14.81 -2.38
N LEU A 197 -12.20 -14.17 -1.23
CA LEU A 197 -11.37 -14.35 -0.04
C LEU A 197 -11.51 -15.75 0.59
N GLU A 198 -12.66 -16.41 0.45
CA GLU A 198 -12.83 -17.81 0.88
C GLU A 198 -12.06 -18.80 0.00
N THR A 199 -12.00 -18.53 -1.31
CA THR A 199 -11.47 -19.49 -2.31
C THR A 199 -10.05 -19.20 -2.73
N THR A 200 -9.52 -18.04 -2.37
CA THR A 200 -8.18 -17.57 -2.77
C THR A 200 -7.33 -17.29 -1.55
N ASP A 201 -6.18 -17.96 -1.46
CA ASP A 201 -5.16 -17.60 -0.49
C ASP A 201 -4.45 -16.31 -0.93
N VAL A 202 -5.06 -15.18 -0.61
CA VAL A 202 -4.50 -13.86 -0.90
C VAL A 202 -3.18 -13.61 -0.19
N CYS A 203 -2.93 -14.27 0.96
CA CYS A 203 -1.69 -14.11 1.71
C CYS A 203 -0.50 -14.71 0.96
N THR A 204 -0.71 -15.83 0.29
CA THR A 204 0.26 -16.39 -0.66
C THR A 204 0.37 -15.52 -1.92
N ALA A 205 -0.75 -15.04 -2.47
CA ALA A 205 -0.73 -14.21 -3.68
C ALA A 205 0.02 -12.87 -3.51
N ILE A 206 0.00 -12.28 -2.31
CA ILE A 206 0.75 -11.06 -1.98
C ILE A 206 2.14 -11.35 -1.38
N TYR A 207 2.59 -12.61 -1.41
CA TYR A 207 3.87 -13.06 -0.88
C TYR A 207 4.07 -12.84 0.63
N ALA A 208 2.99 -12.66 1.39
CA ALA A 208 3.03 -12.66 2.86
C ALA A 208 3.30 -14.07 3.41
N CYS A 209 2.83 -15.11 2.69
CA CYS A 209 3.14 -16.51 2.94
C CYS A 209 4.06 -17.06 1.84
N LYS A 210 4.90 -18.04 2.19
CA LYS A 210 5.68 -18.79 1.20
C LYS A 210 4.77 -19.74 0.44
N ASN A 211 5.02 -19.90 -0.86
CA ASN A 211 4.36 -20.92 -1.67
C ASN A 211 4.68 -22.30 -1.11
N SER A 212 3.70 -23.21 -1.09
CA SER A 212 3.88 -24.59 -0.60
C SER A 212 4.94 -25.41 -1.36
N GLU A 213 5.39 -24.93 -2.53
CA GLU A 213 6.44 -25.56 -3.34
C GLU A 213 7.87 -25.34 -2.79
N ASP A 214 8.08 -24.33 -1.92
CA ASP A 214 9.39 -24.05 -1.30
C ASP A 214 9.73 -25.02 -0.14
N HIS A 215 8.79 -25.87 0.28
CA HIS A 215 9.05 -26.86 1.33
C HIS A 215 9.93 -28.03 0.85
N ILE A 216 9.95 -28.31 -0.45
CA ILE A 216 10.73 -29.43 -1.03
C ILE A 216 12.21 -29.04 -1.18
N THR A 217 12.52 -27.77 -1.47
CA THR A 217 13.90 -27.30 -1.67
C THR A 217 14.64 -27.04 -0.35
N SER A 218 13.93 -26.70 0.73
CA SER A 218 14.58 -26.54 2.06
C SER A 218 14.97 -27.87 2.73
N THR A 219 14.28 -28.97 2.42
CA THR A 219 14.59 -30.29 3.02
C THR A 219 15.80 -30.96 2.34
N LEU A 220 16.16 -30.53 1.14
CA LEU A 220 17.32 -31.05 0.38
C LEU A 220 18.62 -30.28 0.63
N ALA A 221 18.58 -29.15 1.33
CA ALA A 221 19.76 -28.38 1.72
C ALA A 221 20.34 -28.80 3.08
N ASP A 222 19.59 -29.60 3.85
CA ASP A 222 19.98 -30.13 5.17
C ASP A 222 20.29 -31.65 5.14
N MET A 223 20.50 -32.25 3.94
CA MET A 223 20.99 -33.62 3.75
C MET A 223 22.34 -33.68 3.03
#